data_AF-A0A6I7NIF5-F1
#
_entry.id   AF-A0A6I7NIF5-F1
#
_cell.length_a   1.000
_cell.length_b   1.000
_cell.length_c   1.000
_cell.angle_alpha   90.00
_cell.angle_beta   90.00
_cell.angle_gamma   90.00
#
_symmetry.space_group_name_H-M   'P 1'
#
loop_
_entity.id
_entity.type
_entity.pdbx_description
1 polymer ?
#
loop_
_entity_poly.entity_id
_entity_poly.type
_entity_poly.pdbx_seq_one_letter_code
_entity_poly.pdbx_strand_id
1 'polypeptide(L)'
;ALLPLQLATWDWPGAIALPESDPVLGLTQWHVVRQWCLLGSTANAKQCSALAQGSGEFDLDLYHILSGWLHRHPEQLVEQL
;
A
#
# COMPACT_ATOMS: atom_id res chain seq x y z
N ALA A 1 -6.87 25.38 -19.81
CA ALA A 1 -6.67 25.40 -18.35
C ALA A 1 -6.24 24.01 -17.91
N LEU A 2 -5.22 23.87 -17.06
CA LEU A 2 -4.87 22.59 -16.46
C LEU A 2 -5.96 22.25 -15.44
N LEU A 3 -6.61 21.09 -15.60
CA LEU A 3 -7.58 20.61 -14.62
C LEU A 3 -6.82 20.31 -13.30
N PRO A 4 -7.37 20.70 -12.14
CA PRO A 4 -6.77 20.33 -10.87
C PRO A 4 -6.74 18.80 -10.75
N LEU A 5 -5.53 18.24 -10.61
CA LEU A 5 -5.35 16.82 -10.36
C LEU A 5 -5.90 16.52 -8.96
N GLN A 6 -7.09 15.93 -8.88
CA GLN A 6 -7.63 15.45 -7.61
C GLN A 6 -7.01 14.10 -7.28
N LEU A 7 -5.97 14.13 -6.45
CA LEU A 7 -5.43 12.92 -5.85
C LEU A 7 -6.43 12.37 -4.82
N ALA A 8 -6.60 11.05 -4.78
CA ALA A 8 -7.37 10.41 -3.74
C ALA A 8 -6.74 10.70 -2.36
N THR A 9 -7.59 10.97 -1.37
CA THR A 9 -7.13 11.17 0.00
C THR A 9 -6.61 9.87 0.59
N TRP A 10 -5.60 9.98 1.44
CA TRP A 10 -5.16 8.86 2.25
C TRP A 10 -6.12 8.72 3.44
N ASP A 11 -7.02 7.75 3.39
CA ASP A 11 -8.10 7.62 4.36
C ASP A 11 -7.68 6.92 5.67
N TRP A 12 -6.46 6.36 5.71
CA TRP A 12 -5.95 5.63 6.87
C TRP A 12 -5.14 6.54 7.81
N PRO A 13 -5.25 6.35 9.14
CA PRO A 13 -4.53 7.18 10.11
C PRO A 13 -3.02 6.93 10.13
N GLY A 14 -2.55 5.81 9.58
CA GLY A 14 -1.17 5.36 9.65
C GLY A 14 -0.71 4.61 8.40
N ALA A 15 0.27 3.74 8.58
CA ALA A 15 0.70 2.81 7.53
C ALA A 15 -0.29 1.64 7.43
N ILE A 16 -0.43 1.10 6.23
CA ILE A 16 -1.19 -0.13 5.97
C ILE A 16 -0.28 -1.20 5.38
N ALA A 17 -0.52 -2.46 5.72
CA ALA A 17 0.06 -3.60 5.03
C ALA A 17 -0.93 -4.18 4.02
N LEU A 18 -0.46 -4.35 2.79
CA LEU A 18 -1.20 -4.92 1.67
C LEU A 18 -0.65 -6.33 1.39
N PRO A 19 -1.44 -7.40 1.59
CA PRO A 19 -1.03 -8.74 1.22
C PRO A 19 -1.20 -8.96 -0.29
N GLU A 20 -0.12 -9.35 -0.95
CA GLU A 20 -0.10 -9.88 -2.31
C GLU A 20 0.20 -11.36 -2.27
N SER A 21 -0.75 -12.19 -2.68
CA SER A 21 -0.59 -13.65 -2.71
C SER A 21 -0.34 -14.13 -4.14
N ASP A 22 0.72 -14.92 -4.33
CA ASP A 22 0.98 -15.66 -5.56
C ASP A 22 0.36 -17.07 -5.43
N PRO A 23 -0.71 -17.40 -6.18
CA PRO A 23 -1.39 -18.68 -6.05
C PRO A 23 -0.62 -19.86 -6.66
N VAL A 24 0.37 -19.60 -7.52
CA VAL A 24 1.15 -20.64 -8.20
C VAL A 24 2.28 -21.14 -7.30
N LEU A 25 2.93 -20.21 -6.59
CA LEU A 25 4.04 -20.48 -5.68
C LEU A 25 3.57 -20.64 -4.22
N GLY A 26 2.32 -20.26 -3.91
CA GLY A 26 1.78 -20.30 -2.55
C GLY A 26 2.48 -19.31 -1.62
N LEU A 27 3.03 -18.21 -2.16
CA LEU A 27 3.76 -17.20 -1.40
C LEU A 27 2.87 -15.99 -1.14
N THR A 28 3.12 -15.28 -0.04
CA THR A 28 2.51 -13.99 0.24
C THR A 28 3.59 -12.96 0.52
N GLN A 29 3.55 -11.85 -0.20
CA GLN A 29 4.31 -10.64 0.06
C GLN A 29 3.42 -9.62 0.75
N TRP A 30 3.99 -8.88 1.67
CA TRP A 30 3.33 -7.80 2.39
C TRP A 30 3.99 -6.50 2.00
N HIS A 31 3.23 -5.59 1.42
CA HIS A 31 3.69 -4.26 1.03
C HIS A 31 3.20 -3.24 2.04
N VAL A 32 4.11 -2.57 2.72
CA VAL A 32 3.77 -1.56 3.71
C VAL A 32 3.76 -0.19 3.05
N VAL A 33 2.62 0.50 3.11
CA VAL A 33 2.40 1.78 2.44
C VAL A 33 1.88 2.81 3.44
N ARG A 34 2.38 4.04 3.38
CA ARG A 34 1.85 5.18 4.14
C ARG A 34 1.80 6.40 3.25
N GLN A 35 0.65 7.08 3.22
CA GLN A 35 0.47 8.31 2.43
C GLN A 35 0.89 8.13 0.96
N TRP A 36 0.52 7.00 0.35
CA TRP A 36 0.90 6.61 -1.01
C TRP A 36 2.40 6.34 -1.24
N CYS A 37 3.22 6.30 -0.19
CA CYS A 37 4.63 5.94 -0.26
C CYS A 37 4.85 4.47 0.15
N LEU A 38 5.54 3.69 -0.67
CA LEU A 38 5.98 2.35 -0.29
C LEU A 38 7.13 2.46 0.72
N LEU A 39 6.94 1.88 1.91
CA LEU A 39 7.95 1.82 2.97
C LEU A 39 8.79 0.55 2.89
N GLY A 40 8.27 -0.48 2.23
CA GLY A 40 9.00 -1.72 1.94
C GLY A 40 8.07 -2.91 1.71
N SER A 41 8.69 -4.05 1.39
CA SER A 41 8.02 -5.32 1.14
C SER A 41 8.66 -6.43 1.97
N THR A 42 7.86 -7.35 2.51
CA THR A 42 8.37 -8.50 3.28
C THR A 42 7.52 -9.74 3.09
N ALA A 43 8.13 -10.92 3.17
CA ALA A 43 7.39 -12.20 3.19
C ALA A 43 6.80 -12.51 4.59
N ASN A 44 7.14 -11.72 5.60
CA ASN A 44 6.78 -12.00 6.99
C ASN A 44 5.97 -10.85 7.59
N ALA A 45 4.68 -11.09 7.84
CA ALA A 45 3.76 -10.12 8.46
C ALA A 45 4.31 -9.48 9.74
N LYS A 46 5.11 -10.21 10.54
CA LYS A 46 5.69 -9.68 11.78
C LYS A 46 6.71 -8.56 11.56
N GLN A 47 7.28 -8.45 10.35
CA GLN A 47 8.24 -7.41 10.00
C GLN A 47 7.56 -6.13 9.49
N CYS A 48 6.26 -6.17 9.19
CA CYS A 48 5.53 -5.02 8.65
C CYS A 48 5.59 -3.81 9.59
N SER A 49 5.43 -4.01 10.90
CA SER A 49 5.52 -2.91 11.88
C SER A 49 6.90 -2.26 11.94
N ALA A 50 7.97 -2.99 11.64
CA ALA A 50 9.31 -2.42 11.54
C ALA A 50 9.45 -1.57 10.27
N LEU A 51 8.96 -2.07 9.13
CA LEU A 51 8.92 -1.32 7.87
C LEU A 51 8.04 -0.06 7.98
N ALA A 52 6.97 -0.11 8.78
CA ALA A 52 6.12 1.04 9.06
C ALA A 52 6.88 2.21 9.69
N GLN A 53 8.02 1.99 10.36
CA GLN A 53 8.83 3.08 10.92
C GLN A 53 9.80 3.70 9.90
N GLY A 54 9.91 3.10 8.71
CA GLY A 54 10.76 3.60 7.63
C GLY A 54 10.21 4.85 6.96
N SER A 55 11.04 5.43 6.10
CA SER A 55 10.68 6.49 5.15
C SER A 55 10.56 5.90 3.75
N GLY A 56 9.53 6.30 3.02
CA GLY A 56 9.37 6.00 1.60
C GLY A 56 9.15 7.29 0.83
N GLU A 57 9.43 7.25 -0.46
CA GLU A 57 9.18 8.37 -1.37
C GLU A 57 7.84 8.19 -2.08
N PHE A 58 7.21 9.32 -2.39
CA PHE A 58 5.97 9.30 -3.17
C PHE A 58 6.29 8.88 -4.60
N ASP A 59 5.55 7.90 -5.10
CA ASP A 59 5.68 7.38 -6.46
C ASP A 59 4.32 7.47 -7.17
N LEU A 60 4.30 8.15 -8.32
CA LEU A 60 3.06 8.41 -9.07
C LEU A 60 2.48 7.13 -9.67
N ASP A 61 3.31 6.20 -10.12
CA ASP A 61 2.88 4.93 -10.71
C ASP A 61 2.28 4.04 -9.62
N LEU A 62 2.96 3.96 -8.46
CA LEU A 62 2.44 3.26 -7.29
C LEU A 62 1.10 3.82 -6.84
N TYR A 63 0.96 5.15 -6.79
CA TYR A 63 -0.32 5.80 -6.49
C TYR A 63 -1.42 5.36 -7.45
N HIS A 64 -1.19 5.37 -8.77
CA HIS A 64 -2.22 4.97 -9.73
C HIS A 64 -2.60 3.49 -9.59
N ILE A 65 -1.61 2.62 -9.37
CA ILE A 65 -1.83 1.19 -9.16
C ILE A 65 -2.67 0.96 -7.90
N LEU A 66 -2.23 1.53 -6.77
CA LEU A 66 -2.89 1.33 -5.47
C LEU A 66 -4.26 1.99 -5.41
N SER A 67 -4.39 3.25 -5.83
CA SER A 67 -5.67 3.95 -5.83
C SER A 67 -6.70 3.22 -6.71
N GLY A 68 -6.29 2.78 -7.91
CA GLY A 68 -7.14 2.01 -8.80
C GLY A 68 -7.52 0.64 -8.22
N TRP A 69 -6.58 -0.05 -7.57
CA TRP A 69 -6.83 -1.35 -6.96
C TRP A 69 -7.74 -1.25 -5.73
N LEU A 70 -7.46 -0.35 -4.80
CA LEU A 70 -8.26 -0.10 -3.59
C LEU A 70 -9.69 0.33 -3.94
N HIS A 71 -9.86 1.10 -5.01
CA HIS A 71 -11.19 1.48 -5.48
C HIS A 71 -11.99 0.29 -6.03
N ARG A 72 -11.32 -0.70 -6.64
CA ARG A 72 -11.96 -1.92 -7.16
C ARG A 72 -12.17 -2.99 -6.10
N HIS A 73 -11.39 -2.96 -5.02
CA HIS A 73 -11.41 -3.94 -3.95
C HIS A 73 -11.54 -3.26 -2.57
N PRO A 74 -12.64 -2.53 -2.31
CA PRO A 74 -12.85 -1.89 -1.02
C PRO A 74 -12.94 -2.89 0.14
N GLU A 75 -13.25 -4.17 -0.14
CA GLU A 75 -13.33 -5.26 0.82
C GLU A 75 -11.98 -5.88 1.19
N GLN A 76 -10.90 -5.56 0.48
CA GLN A 76 -9.58 -6.10 0.78
C GLN A 76 -9.12 -5.65 2.16
N LEU A 77 -8.79 -6.63 2.99
CA LEU A 77 -8.35 -6.42 4.36
C LEU A 77 -6.94 -5.83 4.35
N VAL A 78 -6.87 -4.52 4.50
CA VAL A 78 -5.62 -3.82 4.79
C VAL A 78 -5.39 -3.84 6.30
N GLU A 79 -4.26 -4.37 6.74
CA GLU A 79 -3.89 -4.35 8.16
C GLU A 79 -3.29 -2.99 8.49
N GLN A 80 -3.91 -2.25 9.42
CA GLN A 80 -3.34 -1.01 9.93
C GLN A 80 -2.21 -1.32 10.92
N LEU A 81 -1.08 -0.61 10.79
CA LEU A 81 0.14 -0.82 11.57
C LEU A 81 0.44 0.34 12.53
#